data_AF-A0A438BTF0-F1
#
_entry.id   AF-A0A438BTF0-F1
#
_cell.length_a   1.000
_cell.length_b   1.000
_cell.length_c   1.000
_cell.angle_alpha   90.00
_cell.angle_beta   90.00
_cell.angle_gamma   90.00
#
_symmetry.space_group_name_H-M   'P 1'
#
loop_
_entity.id
_entity.type
_entity.pdbx_description
1 polymer ?
#
loop_
_entity_poly.entity_id
_entity_poly.type
_entity_poly.pdbx_seq_one_letter_code
_entity_poly.pdbx_strand_id
1 'polypeptide(L)'
;MRDYVKEFSSLMLDIKNMSKEDKLFNFTFRLQGWAQMELQRQGVRDLPTAMVAIDCLVDYKMGDVILTMQKPKSEGGWKAEA
;
A
#
# COMPACT_ATOMS: atom_id res chain seq x y z
N MET A 1 0.80 1.54 -6.78
CA MET A 1 -0.48 2.17 -6.41
C MET A 1 -0.80 3.42 -7.24
N ARG A 2 0.19 4.14 -7.80
CA ARG A 2 -0.04 5.35 -8.64
C ARG A 2 -0.93 5.03 -9.85
N ASP A 3 -0.65 3.94 -10.55
CA ASP A 3 -1.46 3.51 -11.71
C ASP A 3 -2.92 3.22 -11.32
N TYR A 4 -3.13 2.60 -10.16
CA TYR A 4 -4.47 2.35 -9.63
C TYR A 4 -5.24 3.65 -9.35
N VAL A 5 -4.59 4.63 -8.71
CA VAL A 5 -5.21 5.96 -8.45
C VAL A 5 -5.56 6.64 -9.77
N LYS A 6 -4.68 6.56 -10.76
CA LYS A 6 -4.90 7.11 -12.10
C LYS A 6 -6.09 6.45 -12.81
N GLU A 7 -6.14 5.12 -12.88
CA GLU A 7 -7.25 4.38 -13.48
C GLU A 7 -8.59 4.66 -12.79
N PHE A 8 -8.60 4.67 -11.46
CA PHE A 8 -9.80 4.97 -10.69
C PHE A 8 -10.31 6.39 -10.96
N SER A 9 -9.39 7.36 -11.03
CA SER A 9 -9.72 8.76 -11.35
C SER A 9 -10.34 8.90 -12.74
N SER A 10 -9.82 8.18 -13.74
CA SER A 10 -10.28 8.27 -15.12
C SER A 10 -11.56 7.49 -15.41
N LEU A 11 -11.88 6.44 -14.64
CA LEU A 11 -13.03 5.57 -14.93
C LEU A 11 -14.21 5.78 -13.97
N MET A 12 -13.94 5.89 -12.66
CA MET A 12 -14.97 5.78 -11.63
C MET A 12 -15.51 7.12 -11.14
N LEU A 13 -14.77 8.23 -11.31
CA LEU A 13 -15.25 9.55 -10.89
C LEU A 13 -16.35 10.11 -11.79
N ASP A 14 -16.37 9.71 -13.07
CA ASP A 14 -17.29 10.22 -14.10
C ASP A 14 -18.70 9.62 -14.05
N ILE A 15 -18.95 8.65 -13.17
CA ILE A 15 -20.28 8.08 -12.96
C ILE A 15 -21.16 9.14 -12.26
N LYS A 16 -22.05 9.78 -13.03
CA LYS A 16 -22.86 10.95 -12.67
C LYS A 16 -23.82 10.79 -11.48
N ASN A 17 -24.00 9.59 -10.92
CA ASN A 17 -24.99 9.33 -9.86
C ASN A 17 -24.47 8.44 -8.72
N MET A 18 -23.15 8.43 -8.47
CA MET A 18 -22.56 7.69 -7.36
C MET A 18 -22.31 8.63 -6.16
N SER A 19 -22.76 8.23 -4.97
CA SER A 19 -22.56 9.01 -3.73
C SER A 19 -21.07 9.10 -3.36
N LYS A 20 -20.71 10.03 -2.49
CA LYS A 20 -19.31 10.16 -2.04
C LYS A 20 -18.88 8.92 -1.26
N GLU A 21 -19.80 8.36 -0.49
CA GLU A 21 -19.65 7.14 0.29
C GLU A 21 -19.42 5.93 -0.62
N ASP A 22 -20.22 5.80 -1.67
CA ASP A 22 -20.08 4.68 -2.63
C ASP A 22 -18.78 4.80 -3.43
N LYS A 23 -18.34 6.01 -3.79
CA LYS A 23 -17.05 6.24 -4.45
C LYS A 23 -15.90 5.85 -3.53
N LEU A 24 -15.96 6.24 -2.26
CA LEU A 24 -14.95 5.86 -1.27
C LEU A 24 -14.95 4.35 -1.03
N PHE A 25 -16.12 3.71 -0.88
CA PHE A 25 -16.22 2.26 -0.70
C PHE A 25 -15.66 1.50 -1.90
N ASN A 26 -16.00 1.91 -3.12
CA ASN A 26 -15.47 1.28 -4.33
C ASN A 26 -13.96 1.46 -4.48
N PHE A 27 -13.43 2.61 -4.06
CA PHE A 27 -12.00 2.87 -4.02
C PHE A 27 -11.32 1.92 -3.03
N THR A 28 -11.74 1.91 -1.77
CA THR A 28 -11.07 1.13 -0.72
C THR A 28 -11.24 -0.38 -0.91
N PHE A 29 -12.41 -0.86 -1.33
CA PHE A 29 -12.69 -2.28 -1.51
C PHE A 29 -11.78 -2.96 -2.54
N ARG A 30 -11.35 -2.23 -3.58
CA ARG A 30 -10.49 -2.78 -4.65
C ARG A 30 -9.01 -2.72 -4.33
N LEU A 31 -8.61 -2.08 -3.23
CA LEU A 31 -7.21 -2.03 -2.81
C LEU A 31 -6.74 -3.39 -2.30
N GLN A 32 -5.42 -3.63 -2.36
CA GLN A 32 -4.80 -4.78 -1.69
C GLN A 32 -5.01 -4.68 -0.18
N GLY A 33 -5.16 -5.82 0.51
CA GLY A 33 -5.49 -5.85 1.94
C GLY A 33 -4.54 -5.04 2.84
N TRP A 34 -3.23 -5.05 2.56
CA TRP A 34 -2.26 -4.23 3.28
C TRP A 34 -2.49 -2.71 3.11
N ALA A 35 -2.93 -2.27 1.93
CA ALA A 35 -3.22 -0.87 1.65
C ALA A 35 -4.55 -0.43 2.28
N GLN A 36 -5.55 -1.32 2.34
CA GLN A 36 -6.77 -1.09 3.12
C GLN A 36 -6.46 -0.89 4.60
N MET A 37 -5.60 -1.75 5.16
CA MET A 37 -5.19 -1.67 6.56
C MET A 37 -4.41 -0.38 6.84
N GLU A 38 -3.55 0.06 5.93
CA GLU A 38 -2.82 1.32 6.09
C GLU A 38 -3.76 2.54 6.06
N LEU A 39 -4.78 2.56 5.21
CA LEU A 39 -5.81 3.61 5.23
C LEU A 39 -6.60 3.64 6.53
N GLN A 40 -6.92 2.46 7.09
CA GLN A 40 -7.57 2.36 8.40
C GLN A 40 -6.67 2.90 9.51
N ARG A 41 -5.38 2.55 9.49
CA ARG A 41 -4.37 3.04 10.45
C ARG A 41 -4.22 4.56 10.41
N GLN A 42 -4.29 5.16 9.22
CA GLN A 42 -4.26 6.60 9.02
C GLN A 42 -5.59 7.30 9.34
N GLY A 43 -6.66 6.55 9.63
CA GLY A 43 -7.97 7.11 9.96
C GLY A 43 -8.63 7.86 8.80
N VAL A 44 -8.35 7.44 7.56
CA VAL A 44 -8.86 8.13 6.36
C VAL A 44 -10.35 7.87 6.18
N ARG A 45 -11.13 8.95 6.00
CA ARG A 45 -12.61 8.91 5.94
C ARG A 45 -13.21 9.56 4.69
N ASP A 46 -12.38 10.09 3.80
CA ASP A 46 -12.83 10.75 2.58
C ASP A 46 -11.98 10.31 1.38
N LEU A 47 -12.58 10.36 0.19
CA LEU A 47 -11.97 9.88 -1.04
C LEU A 47 -10.72 10.67 -1.45
N PRO A 48 -10.71 12.02 -1.47
CA PRO A 48 -9.51 12.78 -1.79
C PRO A 48 -8.32 12.41 -0.90
N THR A 49 -8.52 12.33 0.42
CA THR A 49 -7.46 11.93 1.35
C THR A 49 -7.00 10.49 1.12
N ALA A 50 -7.92 9.58 0.80
CA ALA A 50 -7.57 8.19 0.47
C ALA A 50 -6.72 8.09 -0.80
N MET A 51 -7.03 8.88 -1.83
CA MET A 51 -6.26 8.91 -3.07
C MET A 51 -4.84 9.44 -2.84
N VAL A 52 -4.69 10.51 -2.06
CA VAL A 52 -3.36 11.06 -1.70
C VAL A 52 -2.56 10.04 -0.89
N ALA A 53 -3.15 9.46 0.15
CA ALA A 53 -2.49 8.47 0.99
C ALA A 53 -1.99 7.26 0.20
N ILE A 54 -2.81 6.75 -0.73
CA ILE A 54 -2.44 5.61 -1.59
C ILE A 54 -1.39 5.98 -2.63
N ASP A 55 -1.43 7.19 -3.18
CA ASP A 55 -0.41 7.66 -4.12
C ASP A 55 0.97 7.81 -3.44
N CYS A 56 0.99 8.25 -2.17
CA CYS A 56 2.19 8.30 -1.33
C CYS A 56 2.71 6.92 -0.89
N LEU A 57 1.85 5.89 -0.90
CA LEU A 57 2.19 4.55 -0.39
C LEU A 57 3.09 3.75 -1.34
N VAL A 58 3.31 4.23 -2.56
CA VAL A 58 4.10 3.53 -3.60
C VAL A 58 5.57 3.41 -3.24
N ASP A 59 6.05 4.23 -2.33
CA ASP A 59 7.44 4.22 -1.89
C ASP A 59 7.72 3.12 -0.85
N TYR A 60 6.69 2.43 -0.33
CA TYR A 60 6.83 1.46 0.77
C TYR A 60 7.20 0.04 0.32
N LYS A 61 6.81 -0.39 -0.90
CA LYS A 61 7.11 -1.75 -1.40
C LYS A 61 8.58 -1.99 -1.77
N MET A 62 9.42 -0.96 -1.78
CA MET A 62 10.87 -1.10 -1.99
C MET A 62 11.64 -1.41 -0.70
N GLY A 63 11.04 -1.16 0.48
CA GLY A 63 11.72 -1.32 1.77
C GLY A 63 11.94 -2.77 2.20
N ASP A 64 10.99 -3.66 1.91
CA ASP A 64 11.08 -5.08 2.29
C ASP A 64 12.14 -5.85 1.50
N VAL A 65 12.40 -5.44 0.25
CA VAL A 65 13.46 -6.05 -0.58
C VAL A 65 14.85 -5.65 -0.08
N ILE A 66 15.01 -4.46 0.52
CA ILE A 66 16.31 -3.99 1.03
C ILE A 66 16.64 -4.62 2.39
N LEU A 67 15.65 -4.83 3.27
CA LEU A 67 15.87 -5.49 4.57
C LEU A 67 16.33 -6.95 4.43
N THR A 68 15.93 -7.64 3.35
CA THR A 68 16.34 -9.04 3.11
C THR A 68 17.77 -9.19 2.57
N MET A 69 18.37 -8.12 2.01
CA MET A 69 19.75 -8.11 1.51
C MET A 69 20.79 -7.83 2.61
N GLN A 70 20.37 -7.40 3.81
CA GLN A 70 21.28 -7.01 4.89
C GLN A 70 21.58 -8.10 5.94
N LYS A 71 21.11 -9.34 5.78
CA LYS A 71 21.51 -10.41 6.73
C LYS A 71 22.93 -10.89 6.41
N PRO A 72 23.97 -10.59 7.20
CA PRO A 72 25.28 -11.18 7.00
C PRO A 72 25.19 -12.64 7.45
N LYS A 73 25.57 -13.56 6.58
CA LYS A 73 25.69 -14.98 6.88
C LYS A 73 26.83 -15.14 7.89
N SER A 74 26.50 -15.39 9.16
CA SER A 74 27.50 -15.76 10.17
C SER A 74 27.97 -17.19 9.92
N GLU A 75 29.04 -17.35 9.14
CA GLU A 75 29.84 -18.58 9.10
C GLU A 75 30.98 -18.46 10.12
N GLY A 76 30.89 -19.24 11.20
CA GLY A 76 31.89 -19.30 12.26
C GLY A 76 31.79 -20.65 12.98
N GLY A 77 32.16 -21.73 12.28
CA GLY A 77 32.32 -23.04 12.88
C GLY A 77 33.63 -23.10 13.64
N TRP A 78 33.58 -23.17 14.97
CA TRP A 78 34.73 -23.57 15.77
C TRP A 78 34.65 -25.07 16.03
N LYS A 79 35.50 -25.81 15.29
CA LYS A 79 36.05 -27.07 15.78
C LYS A 79 36.92 -26.77 17.00
N ALA A 80 36.71 -27.50 18.08
CA ALA A 80 37.73 -27.71 19.09
C ALA A 80 37.86 -29.22 19.31
N GLU A 81 38.99 -29.74 18.87
CA GLU A 81 39.56 -31.03 19.20
C GLU A 81 40.51 -30.79 20.38
N ALA A 82 40.28 -31.49 21.51
CA ALA A 82 41.26 -31.88 22.52
C ALA A 82 40.57 -32.83 23.53
#